data_AF-B4LEP0-F1
#
_entry.id   AF-B4LEP0-F1
#
_cell.length_a   1.000
_cell.length_b   1.000
_cell.length_c   1.000
_cell.angle_alpha   90.00
_cell.angle_beta   90.00
_cell.angle_gamma   90.00
#
_symmetry.space_group_name_H-M   'P 1'
#
loop_
_entity.id
_entity.type
_entity.pdbx_description
1 polymer ?
#
loop_
_entity_poly.entity_id
_entity_poly.type
_entity_poly.pdbx_seq_one_letter_code
_entity_poly.pdbx_strand_id
1 'polypeptide(L)'
;MQQSLCLKNLMLLLVLSSLLVAASGAVCGGCMENKVACMNSTHYKVCINNSPIENGGLLSCGNGKICTSLLDPCWLSIEGDGVEPVCDPNAVNCRTCDGSQMFVCTSRTTFQLCNGSDLSPIINTCPDNTFCSIDSGEYCVKSCSLPNGKYECDKLAP
;
A
#
# COMPACT_ATOMS: atom_id res chain seq x y z
N MET A 1 -3.91 -40.09 -34.01
CA MET A 1 -4.78 -38.93 -33.67
C MET A 1 -4.56 -38.38 -32.25
N GLN A 2 -4.10 -39.17 -31.28
CA GLN A 2 -3.95 -38.77 -29.87
C GLN A 2 -2.84 -37.72 -29.58
N GLN A 3 -1.77 -37.67 -30.39
CA GLN A 3 -0.63 -36.76 -30.16
C GLN A 3 -0.90 -35.30 -30.55
N SER A 4 -1.74 -35.06 -31.57
CA SER A 4 -2.11 -33.69 -31.99
C SER A 4 -3.02 -33.00 -30.96
N LEU A 5 -3.85 -33.78 -30.25
CA LEU A 5 -4.74 -33.29 -29.19
C LEU A 5 -3.96 -32.82 -27.95
N CYS A 6 -2.89 -33.55 -27.60
CA CYS A 6 -2.02 -33.21 -26.48
C CYS A 6 -1.22 -31.92 -26.73
N LEU A 7 -0.67 -31.76 -27.95
CA LEU A 7 0.10 -30.59 -28.34
C LEU A 7 -0.77 -29.31 -28.37
N LYS A 8 -2.02 -29.43 -28.81
CA LYS A 8 -2.99 -28.32 -28.86
C LYS A 8 -3.41 -27.84 -27.46
N ASN A 9 -3.57 -28.76 -26.51
CA ASN A 9 -3.87 -28.44 -25.11
C ASN A 9 -2.67 -27.80 -24.40
N LEU A 10 -1.45 -28.24 -24.70
CA LEU A 10 -0.22 -27.65 -24.15
C LEU A 10 -0.02 -26.20 -24.62
N MET A 11 -0.28 -25.94 -25.91
CA MET A 11 -0.26 -24.58 -26.47
C MET A 11 -1.34 -23.69 -25.86
N LEU A 12 -2.54 -24.21 -25.59
CA LEU A 12 -3.60 -23.45 -24.93
C LEU A 12 -3.21 -23.07 -23.48
N LEU A 13 -2.61 -24.00 -22.74
CA LEU A 13 -2.14 -23.76 -21.36
C LEU A 13 -1.02 -22.71 -21.31
N LEU A 14 -0.12 -22.69 -22.30
CA LEU A 14 0.93 -21.69 -22.45
C LEU A 14 0.40 -20.28 -22.77
N VAL A 15 -0.72 -20.17 -23.50
CA VAL A 15 -1.37 -18.88 -23.75
C VAL A 15 -2.12 -18.39 -22.52
N LEU A 16 -2.81 -19.26 -21.78
CA LEU A 16 -3.51 -18.87 -20.54
C LEU A 16 -2.55 -18.41 -19.43
N SER A 17 -1.33 -18.95 -19.35
CA SER A 17 -0.37 -18.55 -18.31
C SER A 17 0.20 -17.14 -18.51
N SER A 18 0.20 -16.63 -19.75
CA SER A 18 0.66 -15.26 -20.06
C SER A 18 -0.32 -14.15 -19.63
N LEU A 19 -1.53 -14.49 -19.19
CA LEU A 19 -2.54 -13.55 -18.72
C LEU A 19 -2.55 -13.34 -17.20
N LEU A 20 -1.66 -13.99 -16.45
CA LEU A 20 -1.46 -13.67 -15.02
C LEU A 20 -0.64 -12.39 -14.89
N VAL A 21 -1.20 -11.26 -15.34
CA VAL A 21 -0.86 -9.97 -14.77
C VAL A 21 -1.33 -10.02 -13.33
N ALA A 22 -0.41 -9.87 -12.38
CA ALA A 22 -0.75 -9.69 -10.98
C ALA A 22 -1.67 -8.48 -10.89
N ALA A 23 -2.98 -8.72 -10.72
CA ALA A 23 -3.93 -7.69 -10.34
C ALA A 23 -3.47 -7.20 -8.97
N SER A 24 -2.67 -6.13 -8.95
CA SER A 24 -2.34 -5.46 -7.71
C SER A 24 -3.65 -4.85 -7.23
N GLY A 25 -4.30 -5.53 -6.28
CA GLY A 25 -5.46 -4.97 -5.58
C GLY A 25 -5.11 -3.58 -5.06
N ALA A 26 -6.12 -2.72 -4.96
CA ALA A 26 -5.95 -1.41 -4.36
C ALA A 26 -5.43 -1.57 -2.92
N VAL A 27 -4.30 -0.94 -2.62
CA VAL A 27 -3.70 -0.98 -1.29
C VAL A 27 -3.54 0.46 -0.80
N CYS A 28 -3.92 0.71 0.44
CA CYS A 28 -3.70 2.01 1.08
C CYS A 28 -2.21 2.41 1.00
N GLY A 29 -1.94 3.66 0.66
CA GLY A 29 -0.60 4.20 0.45
C GLY A 29 0.05 3.84 -0.88
N GLY A 30 -0.45 2.81 -1.59
CA GLY A 30 0.10 2.36 -2.87
C GLY A 30 -0.56 3.05 -4.07
N CYS A 31 0.20 3.23 -5.15
CA CYS A 31 -0.32 3.75 -6.40
C CYS A 31 -1.25 2.73 -7.08
N MET A 32 -2.44 3.20 -7.45
CA MET A 32 -3.48 2.43 -8.11
C MET A 32 -3.57 2.75 -9.61
N GLU A 33 -4.41 2.02 -10.34
CA GLU A 33 -4.58 2.19 -11.79
C GLU A 33 -5.07 3.60 -12.18
N ASN A 34 -5.90 4.22 -11.32
CA ASN A 34 -6.41 5.59 -11.46
C ASN A 34 -5.35 6.68 -11.16
N LYS A 35 -4.07 6.31 -11.03
CA LYS A 35 -2.92 7.20 -10.84
C LYS A 35 -2.95 8.02 -9.55
N VAL A 36 -3.69 7.54 -8.54
CA VAL A 36 -3.58 8.08 -7.18
C VAL A 36 -3.21 6.98 -6.19
N ALA A 37 -2.69 7.42 -5.05
CA ALA A 37 -2.53 6.60 -3.87
C ALA A 37 -3.38 7.19 -2.75
N CYS A 38 -4.36 6.45 -2.27
CA CYS A 38 -5.15 6.86 -1.11
C CYS A 38 -4.24 6.86 0.12
N MET A 39 -4.23 7.96 0.86
CA MET A 39 -3.42 8.12 2.07
C MET A 39 -4.28 7.96 3.33
N ASN A 40 -5.57 8.20 3.23
CA ASN A 40 -6.57 7.84 4.24
C ASN A 40 -7.93 7.75 3.53
N SER A 41 -9.02 7.63 4.26
CA SER A 41 -10.36 7.51 3.68
C SER A 41 -10.78 8.70 2.81
N THR A 42 -10.18 9.88 2.95
CA THR A 42 -10.63 11.13 2.30
C THR A 42 -9.52 11.91 1.59
N HIS A 43 -8.27 11.43 1.64
CA HIS A 43 -7.11 12.12 1.08
C HIS A 43 -6.27 11.19 0.24
N TYR A 44 -5.60 11.77 -0.76
CA TYR A 44 -4.79 11.06 -1.73
C TYR A 44 -3.55 11.84 -2.14
N LYS A 45 -2.62 11.15 -2.79
CA LYS A 45 -1.51 11.74 -3.54
C LYS A 45 -1.60 11.31 -5.00
N VAL A 46 -1.14 12.17 -5.90
CA VAL A 46 -0.97 11.83 -7.32
C VAL A 46 0.27 10.95 -7.47
N CYS A 47 0.19 9.97 -8.36
CA CYS A 47 1.28 9.06 -8.69
C CYS A 47 1.87 9.36 -10.07
N ILE A 48 3.20 9.37 -10.15
CA ILE A 48 3.98 9.44 -11.40
C ILE A 48 4.93 8.24 -11.40
N ASN A 49 5.03 7.52 -12.52
CA ASN A 49 5.86 6.31 -12.63
C ASN A 49 5.62 5.30 -11.50
N ASN A 50 4.35 5.11 -11.13
CA ASN A 50 3.93 4.20 -10.06
C ASN A 50 4.45 4.56 -8.66
N SER A 51 4.83 5.81 -8.43
CA SER A 51 5.29 6.34 -7.13
C SER A 51 4.54 7.63 -6.76
N PRO A 52 4.08 7.82 -5.51
CA PRO A 52 3.44 9.06 -5.08
C PRO A 52 4.41 10.25 -5.13
N ILE A 53 3.95 11.41 -5.58
CA ILE A 53 4.79 12.62 -5.61
C ILE A 53 5.06 13.07 -4.16
N GLU A 54 6.33 13.13 -3.75
CA GLU A 54 6.70 13.53 -2.39
C GLU A 54 6.26 14.97 -2.07
N ASN A 55 6.53 15.90 -2.99
CA ASN A 55 6.24 17.34 -2.83
C ASN A 55 4.90 17.78 -3.44
N GLY A 56 4.06 16.84 -3.89
CA GLY A 56 2.79 17.13 -4.56
C GLY A 56 1.66 17.58 -3.63
N GLY A 57 1.92 17.62 -2.32
CA GLY A 57 0.90 17.88 -1.30
C GLY A 57 -0.04 16.69 -1.10
N LEU A 58 -0.67 16.66 0.08
CA LEU A 58 -1.76 15.73 0.38
C LEU A 58 -3.07 16.38 -0.10
N LEU A 59 -3.73 15.80 -1.09
CA LEU A 59 -4.96 16.33 -1.67
C LEU A 59 -6.18 15.75 -0.96
N SER A 60 -7.20 16.59 -0.76
CA SER A 60 -8.49 16.17 -0.21
C SER A 60 -9.45 15.81 -1.34
N CYS A 61 -10.27 14.78 -1.14
CA CYS A 61 -11.37 14.46 -2.04
C CYS A 61 -12.57 15.42 -1.91
N GLY A 62 -12.60 16.26 -0.87
CA GLY A 62 -13.70 17.19 -0.60
C GLY A 62 -14.83 16.56 0.23
N ASN A 63 -15.83 17.38 0.54
CA ASN A 63 -16.89 17.03 1.48
C ASN A 63 -17.73 15.83 1.01
N GLY A 64 -17.92 14.86 1.92
CA GLY A 64 -18.73 13.66 1.68
C GLY A 64 -18.09 12.65 0.71
N LYS A 65 -16.86 12.89 0.27
CA LYS A 65 -16.18 12.03 -0.70
C LYS A 65 -15.11 11.17 -0.05
N ILE A 66 -15.03 9.93 -0.51
CA ILE A 66 -14.05 8.94 -0.08
C ILE A 66 -13.05 8.63 -1.20
N CYS A 67 -11.84 8.27 -0.81
CA CYS A 67 -10.78 7.87 -1.73
C CYS A 67 -10.94 6.41 -2.11
N THR A 68 -11.11 6.13 -3.40
CA THR A 68 -11.41 4.79 -3.93
C THR A 68 -10.45 4.40 -5.05
N SER A 69 -10.47 3.12 -5.44
CA SER A 69 -9.72 2.61 -6.59
C SER A 69 -10.47 2.74 -7.91
N LEU A 70 -11.64 3.40 -7.90
CA LEU A 70 -12.46 3.61 -9.09
C LEU A 70 -11.79 4.61 -10.04
N LEU A 71 -12.29 4.66 -11.27
CA LEU A 71 -11.85 5.63 -12.29
C LEU A 71 -11.94 7.07 -11.79
N ASP A 72 -13.01 7.41 -11.05
CA ASP A 72 -13.04 8.62 -10.23
C ASP A 72 -12.48 8.30 -8.84
N PRO A 73 -11.27 8.78 -8.49
CA PRO A 73 -10.67 8.48 -7.20
C PRO A 73 -11.47 9.07 -6.03
N CYS A 74 -12.29 10.10 -6.24
CA CYS A 74 -13.01 10.80 -5.19
C CYS A 74 -14.52 10.61 -5.33
N TRP A 75 -14.96 9.46 -4.84
CA TRP A 75 -16.33 9.00 -4.92
C TRP A 75 -17.21 9.64 -3.84
N LEU A 76 -18.39 10.12 -4.19
CA LEU A 76 -19.37 10.60 -3.22
C LEU A 76 -19.98 9.39 -2.51
N SER A 77 -19.70 9.24 -1.22
CA SER A 77 -20.24 8.11 -0.44
C SER A 77 -21.74 8.31 -0.25
N ILE A 78 -22.53 7.39 -0.82
CA ILE A 78 -23.98 7.37 -0.68
C ILE A 78 -24.35 6.10 0.07
N GLU A 79 -25.22 6.22 1.07
CA GLU A 79 -25.65 5.06 1.85
C GLU A 79 -26.24 3.98 0.92
N GLY A 80 -25.65 2.78 0.97
CA GLY A 80 -26.08 1.63 0.17
C GLY A 80 -25.49 1.52 -1.24
N ASP A 81 -24.55 2.39 -1.63
CA ASP A 81 -23.84 2.26 -2.92
C ASP A 81 -22.83 1.10 -2.96
N GLY A 82 -22.44 0.58 -1.79
CA GLY A 82 -21.49 -0.52 -1.64
C GLY A 82 -20.04 -0.13 -1.95
N VAL A 83 -19.73 1.16 -2.02
CA VAL A 83 -18.39 1.67 -2.31
C VAL A 83 -17.68 2.01 -1.00
N GLU A 84 -16.57 1.33 -0.74
CA GLU A 84 -15.76 1.50 0.45
C GLU A 84 -14.45 2.25 0.15
N PRO A 85 -13.89 3.00 1.12
CA PRO A 85 -12.60 3.64 0.95
C PRO A 85 -11.49 2.58 0.82
N VAL A 86 -10.49 2.85 -0.02
CA VAL A 86 -9.32 1.95 -0.17
C VAL A 86 -8.52 1.86 1.13
N CYS A 87 -8.43 2.96 1.86
CA CYS A 87 -7.90 2.97 3.21
C CYS A 87 -9.07 2.82 4.18
N ASP A 88 -9.27 1.60 4.69
CA ASP A 88 -10.19 1.40 5.80
C ASP A 88 -9.64 2.17 7.02
N PRO A 89 -10.39 3.15 7.56
CA PRO A 89 -9.96 3.91 8.72
C PRO A 89 -9.73 3.04 9.98
N ASN A 90 -10.23 1.80 9.99
CA ASN A 90 -10.08 0.85 11.07
C ASN A 90 -9.03 -0.24 10.79
N ALA A 91 -8.67 -0.49 9.53
CA ALA A 91 -7.63 -1.46 9.18
C ALA A 91 -6.26 -0.79 9.12
N VAL A 92 -5.72 -0.47 10.30
CA VAL A 92 -4.33 -0.05 10.43
C VAL A 92 -3.44 -1.25 10.16
N ASN A 93 -2.74 -1.25 9.02
CA ASN A 93 -1.81 -2.32 8.68
C ASN A 93 -0.45 -1.99 9.24
N CYS A 94 -0.23 -2.22 10.54
CA CYS A 94 1.08 -2.09 11.17
C CYS A 94 1.47 -3.43 11.80
N ARG A 95 2.61 -3.97 11.36
CA ARG A 95 3.12 -5.23 11.90
C ARG A 95 3.42 -5.09 13.39
N THR A 96 3.25 -6.18 14.12
CA THR A 96 3.63 -6.29 15.52
C THR A 96 4.89 -7.14 15.67
N CYS A 97 5.56 -7.05 16.82
CA CYS A 97 6.67 -7.93 17.12
C CYS A 97 6.15 -9.36 17.31
N ASP A 98 6.65 -10.29 16.50
CA ASP A 98 6.32 -11.72 16.55
C ASP A 98 7.56 -12.59 16.81
N GLY A 99 8.72 -11.96 17.06
CA GLY A 99 10.01 -12.61 17.22
C GLY A 99 10.77 -12.89 15.93
N SER A 100 10.19 -12.60 14.75
CA SER A 100 10.87 -12.78 13.46
C SER A 100 11.68 -11.55 13.03
N GLN A 101 11.28 -10.38 13.51
CA GLN A 101 11.81 -9.07 13.10
C GLN A 101 12.39 -8.29 14.27
N MET A 102 13.48 -7.57 14.02
CA MET A 102 14.20 -6.80 15.05
C MET A 102 13.53 -5.46 15.38
N PHE A 103 12.64 -4.98 14.52
CA PHE A 103 11.89 -3.75 14.70
C PHE A 103 10.59 -3.80 13.92
N VAL A 104 9.64 -2.93 14.27
CA VAL A 104 8.42 -2.71 13.52
C VAL A 104 8.11 -1.22 13.38
N CYS A 105 7.42 -0.87 12.31
CA CYS A 105 6.88 0.47 12.10
C CYS A 105 5.61 0.66 12.94
N THR A 106 5.58 1.73 13.73
CA THR A 106 4.44 2.09 14.58
C THR A 106 3.65 3.28 14.06
N SER A 107 4.20 4.00 13.08
CA SER A 107 3.53 4.92 12.16
C SER A 107 4.33 5.01 10.86
N ARG A 108 3.91 5.85 9.91
CA ARG A 108 4.70 6.16 8.70
C ARG A 108 6.11 6.64 8.98
N THR A 109 6.32 7.32 10.10
CA THR A 109 7.60 7.97 10.44
C THR A 109 8.13 7.55 11.80
N THR A 110 7.54 6.55 12.45
CA THR A 110 8.04 6.05 13.75
C THR A 110 8.19 4.54 13.75
N PHE A 111 9.18 4.07 14.48
CA PHE A 111 9.46 2.65 14.66
C PHE A 111 9.89 2.34 16.09
N GLN A 112 9.71 1.09 16.48
CA GLN A 112 10.13 0.57 17.77
C GLN A 112 10.89 -0.73 17.56
N LEU A 113 11.93 -0.95 18.36
CA LEU A 113 12.67 -2.21 18.37
C LEU A 113 11.81 -3.30 19.01
N CYS A 114 11.97 -4.53 18.53
CA CYS A 114 11.36 -5.72 19.11
C CYS A 114 12.32 -6.37 20.11
N ASN A 115 11.82 -6.70 21.30
CA ASN A 115 12.46 -7.57 22.27
C ASN A 115 11.68 -8.88 22.34
N GLY A 116 12.01 -9.82 21.46
CA GLY A 116 11.17 -10.99 21.22
C GLY A 116 9.84 -10.58 20.60
N SER A 117 8.73 -10.86 21.29
CA SER A 117 7.37 -10.48 20.86
C SER A 117 6.91 -9.13 21.45
N ASP A 118 7.74 -8.48 22.26
CA ASP A 118 7.39 -7.22 22.93
C ASP A 118 8.01 -6.02 22.23
N LEU A 119 7.30 -4.88 22.26
CA LEU A 119 7.84 -3.60 21.80
C LEU A 119 8.74 -2.98 22.86
N SER A 120 9.90 -2.47 22.43
CA SER A 120 10.75 -1.60 23.25
C SER A 120 9.97 -0.35 23.68
N PRO A 121 10.17 0.19 24.90
CA PRO A 121 9.49 1.40 25.35
C PRO A 121 9.92 2.67 24.59
N ILE A 122 11.00 2.61 23.81
CA ILE A 122 11.55 3.75 23.08
C ILE A 122 10.93 3.82 21.69
N ILE A 123 10.15 4.88 21.44
CA ILE A 123 9.69 5.25 20.10
C ILE A 123 10.79 6.05 19.41
N ASN A 124 11.25 5.55 18.27
CA ASN A 124 12.21 6.24 17.42
C ASN A 124 11.46 6.91 16.27
N THR A 125 11.88 8.12 15.92
CA THR A 125 11.31 8.87 14.79
C THR A 125 12.31 8.89 13.65
N CYS A 126 11.82 8.62 12.45
CA CYS A 126 12.60 8.73 11.23
C CYS A 126 13.01 10.20 10.99
N PRO A 127 14.23 10.44 10.45
CA PRO A 127 14.64 11.78 10.04
C PRO A 127 13.65 12.43 9.07
N ASP A 128 13.70 13.77 8.97
CA ASP A 128 12.83 14.53 8.07
C ASP A 128 12.86 13.97 6.65
N ASN A 129 11.67 13.87 6.04
CA ASN A 129 11.45 13.32 4.69
C ASN A 129 11.88 11.85 4.51
N THR A 130 11.87 11.07 5.60
CA THR A 130 12.05 9.61 5.53
C THR A 130 10.92 8.87 6.23
N PHE A 131 10.72 7.62 5.85
CA PHE A 131 9.58 6.79 6.23
C PHE A 131 10.05 5.42 6.68
N CYS A 132 9.35 4.84 7.66
CA CYS A 132 9.71 3.54 8.19
C CYS A 132 9.48 2.42 7.14
N SER A 133 10.45 1.53 6.96
CA SER A 133 10.35 0.44 5.98
C SER A 133 11.09 -0.84 6.37
N ILE A 134 10.39 -1.76 7.04
CA ILE A 134 10.91 -3.10 7.40
C ILE A 134 11.39 -3.86 6.15
N ASP A 135 10.59 -3.90 5.08
CA ASP A 135 10.88 -4.67 3.88
C ASP A 135 12.07 -4.12 3.07
N SER A 136 12.50 -2.87 3.33
CA SER A 136 13.72 -2.33 2.73
C SER A 136 15.01 -2.88 3.35
N GLY A 137 14.92 -3.47 4.55
CA GLY A 137 16.07 -3.85 5.37
C GLY A 137 16.72 -2.68 6.13
N GLU A 138 16.27 -1.45 5.90
CA GLU A 138 16.69 -0.24 6.61
C GLU A 138 15.58 0.28 7.53
N TYR A 139 15.92 1.03 8.58
CA TYR A 139 14.89 1.58 9.48
C TYR A 139 14.01 2.62 8.78
N CYS A 140 14.65 3.57 8.09
CA CYS A 140 14.01 4.74 7.50
C CYS A 140 14.56 4.99 6.10
N VAL A 141 13.67 5.07 5.12
CA VAL A 141 14.04 5.26 3.72
C VAL A 141 13.30 6.46 3.13
N LYS A 142 13.82 7.02 2.03
CA LYS A 142 13.07 8.04 1.27
C LYS A 142 11.86 7.41 0.60
N SER A 143 10.82 8.19 0.24
CA SER A 143 9.60 7.61 -0.35
C SER A 143 9.89 6.87 -1.66
N CYS A 144 10.86 7.33 -2.45
CA CYS A 144 11.27 6.64 -3.69
C CYS A 144 11.92 5.27 -3.46
N SER A 145 12.39 5.00 -2.25
CA SER A 145 13.01 3.74 -1.84
C SER A 145 12.04 2.82 -1.09
N LEU A 146 10.78 3.23 -0.90
CA LEU A 146 9.77 2.36 -0.32
C LEU A 146 9.50 1.17 -1.26
N PRO A 147 9.52 -0.06 -0.76
CA PRO A 147 9.14 -1.24 -1.52
C PRO A 147 7.75 -1.05 -2.15
N ASN A 148 7.69 -1.08 -3.48
CA ASN A 148 6.46 -0.83 -4.25
C ASN A 148 5.80 0.54 -4.01
N GLY A 149 6.52 1.51 -3.47
CA GLY A 149 5.98 2.83 -3.11
C GLY A 149 4.99 2.80 -1.94
N LYS A 150 5.00 1.75 -1.11
CA LYS A 150 4.03 1.51 -0.03
C LYS A 150 4.63 1.77 1.35
N TYR A 151 3.81 2.34 2.24
CA TYR A 151 4.16 2.41 3.66
C TYR A 151 3.90 1.08 4.34
N GLU A 152 4.80 0.68 5.24
CA GLU A 152 4.63 -0.51 6.06
C GLU A 152 3.57 -0.39 7.13
N CYS A 153 3.40 0.84 7.63
CA CYS A 153 2.42 1.19 8.63
C CYS A 153 1.72 2.45 8.15
N ASP A 154 0.43 2.34 7.88
CA ASP A 154 -0.38 3.40 7.27
C ASP A 154 -0.88 4.43 8.28
N LYS A 155 -0.73 4.15 9.59
CA LYS A 155 -0.96 5.09 10.68
C LYS A 155 -0.18 6.37 10.46
N LEU A 156 -0.89 7.50 10.52
CA LEU A 156 -0.28 8.83 10.39
C LEU A 156 0.79 9.05 11.46
N ALA A 157 1.79 9.85 11.11
CA ALA A 157 2.78 10.32 12.05
C ALA A 157 2.09 11.00 13.26
N PRO A 158 2.58 10.76 14.50
CA PRO A 158 2.09 11.46 15.69
C PRO A 158 2.37 12.97 15.65
#